data_AF-A0A511KMM8-F1
#
_entry.id   AF-A0A511KMM8-F1
#
_cell.length_a   1.000
_cell.length_b   1.000
_cell.length_c   1.000
_cell.angle_alpha   90.00
_cell.angle_beta   90.00
_cell.angle_gamma   90.00
#
_symmetry.space_group_name_H-M   'P 1'
#
loop_
_entity.id
_entity.type
_entity.pdbx_description
1 polymer ?
#
loop_
_entity_poly.entity_id
_entity_poly.type
_entity_poly.pdbx_seq_one_letter_code
_entity_poly.pdbx_strand_id
1 'polypeptide(L)'
;MASTSQRKPLTTSQESRLVRYLDGELLRFSGAYESRHSGTSRLPDLSTFLDALVPLQTFILSIPSVPPSSSLRVAYYLNLTSFIAPALNGYTILDETLDKLFGTLERFDRGWVAVLRGQEWDPAAAMAKEGSSEGDIAASGMRNTDRIRLESLVRDTNANLAIALGLPEFVALETDPFQELARQQNGRIGPARPEAGLSGLGSSDAQMQSASQASTPSLVSDSNIATDTDETMSVETEVAGDTLPTPTDGADMDDDEDEVDFEEVAVISPVSSHSIQRYPLPDAYADEPSADGSFQIHFTGLPPPTMQDGELSLQQGETPIIGQHRGFDPDSEYPLSEEDGDPIGGNAVTGGNEEDATETEDGMEESTRERVKRVFERTEWVLAESRASQAA
;
A
#
# COMPACT_ATOMS: atom_id res chain seq x y z
N MET A 1 22.29 -34.47 -16.70
CA MET A 1 20.83 -34.31 -16.93
C MET A 1 20.20 -34.06 -15.58
N ALA A 2 19.92 -32.80 -15.25
CA ALA A 2 19.28 -32.44 -13.98
C ALA A 2 17.78 -32.74 -14.11
N SER A 3 17.27 -33.64 -13.29
CA SER A 3 15.85 -33.99 -13.24
C SER A 3 15.06 -32.73 -12.91
N THR A 4 14.26 -32.26 -13.86
CA THR A 4 13.28 -31.21 -13.61
C THR A 4 12.18 -31.81 -12.74
N SER A 5 12.33 -31.72 -11.42
CA SER A 5 11.26 -32.08 -10.50
C SER A 5 10.02 -31.28 -10.89
N GLN A 6 9.01 -31.96 -11.44
CA GLN A 6 7.73 -31.35 -11.79
C GLN A 6 7.19 -30.62 -10.56
N ARG A 7 6.96 -29.32 -10.72
CA ARG A 7 6.42 -28.46 -9.66
C ARG A 7 5.00 -28.91 -9.38
N LYS A 8 4.77 -29.42 -8.17
CA LYS A 8 3.44 -29.85 -7.75
C LYS A 8 2.73 -28.66 -7.10
N PRO A 9 1.53 -28.27 -7.57
CA PRO A 9 0.74 -27.25 -6.89
C PRO A 9 0.37 -27.72 -5.48
N LEU A 10 0.03 -26.76 -4.62
CA LEU A 10 -0.46 -27.08 -3.29
C LEU A 10 -1.82 -27.79 -3.38
N THR A 11 -2.08 -28.71 -2.46
CA THR A 11 -3.42 -29.28 -2.30
C THR A 11 -4.35 -28.26 -1.65
N THR A 12 -5.66 -28.34 -1.90
CA THR A 12 -6.66 -27.40 -1.34
C THR A 12 -6.60 -27.33 0.19
N SER A 13 -6.32 -28.45 0.88
CA SER A 13 -6.12 -28.47 2.33
C SER A 13 -4.86 -27.72 2.78
N GLN A 14 -3.78 -27.78 1.98
CA GLN A 14 -2.57 -27.02 2.25
C GLN A 14 -2.80 -25.53 2.01
N GLU A 15 -3.51 -25.17 0.93
CA GLU A 15 -3.86 -23.77 0.63
C GLU A 15 -4.74 -23.16 1.72
N SER A 16 -5.79 -23.86 2.15
CA SER A 16 -6.66 -23.38 3.24
C SER A 16 -5.89 -23.15 4.55
N ARG A 17 -5.00 -24.07 4.92
CA ARG A 17 -4.14 -23.91 6.11
C ARG A 17 -3.15 -22.77 5.96
N LEU A 18 -2.55 -22.63 4.78
CA LEU A 18 -1.63 -21.54 4.46
C LEU A 18 -2.31 -20.18 4.57
N VAL A 19 -3.50 -20.03 3.96
CA VAL A 19 -4.33 -18.81 4.02
C VAL A 19 -4.63 -18.44 5.47
N ARG A 20 -5.18 -19.37 6.25
CA ARG A 20 -5.49 -19.13 7.67
C ARG A 20 -4.26 -18.70 8.48
N TYR A 21 -3.11 -19.31 8.20
CA TYR A 21 -1.85 -18.95 8.87
C TYR A 21 -1.38 -17.54 8.47
N LEU A 22 -1.33 -17.24 7.18
CA LEU A 22 -0.89 -15.94 6.66
C LEU A 22 -1.80 -14.81 7.10
N ASP A 23 -3.12 -15.00 7.06
CA ASP A 23 -4.08 -14.00 7.55
C ASP A 23 -3.88 -13.71 9.04
N GLY A 24 -3.66 -14.77 9.84
CA GLY A 24 -3.35 -14.64 11.26
C GLY A 24 -2.04 -13.88 11.51
N GLU A 25 -0.98 -14.21 10.78
CA GLU A 25 0.31 -13.53 10.95
C GLU A 25 0.28 -12.07 10.44
N LEU A 26 -0.39 -11.80 9.32
CA LEU A 26 -0.53 -10.44 8.79
C LEU A 26 -1.41 -9.57 9.69
N LEU A 27 -2.47 -10.12 10.29
CA LEU A 27 -3.29 -9.42 11.28
C LEU A 27 -2.50 -9.09 12.56
N ARG A 28 -1.66 -10.04 13.02
CA ARG A 28 -0.78 -9.80 14.17
C ARG A 28 0.29 -8.75 13.84
N PHE A 29 0.83 -8.80 12.63
CA PHE A 29 1.82 -7.85 12.14
C PHE A 29 1.21 -6.44 12.02
N SER A 30 0.03 -6.30 11.43
CA SER A 30 -0.68 -5.02 11.30
C SER A 30 -1.03 -4.44 12.67
N GLY A 31 -1.58 -5.24 13.59
CA GLY A 31 -1.88 -4.79 14.94
C GLY A 31 -0.64 -4.37 15.74
N ALA A 32 0.48 -5.06 15.57
CA ALA A 32 1.75 -4.66 16.17
C ALA A 32 2.28 -3.34 15.56
N TYR A 33 2.12 -3.14 14.26
CA TYR A 33 2.47 -1.90 13.58
C TYR A 33 1.58 -0.72 14.00
N GLU A 34 0.26 -0.90 14.09
CA GLU A 34 -0.67 0.13 14.57
C GLU A 34 -0.36 0.54 16.01
N SER A 35 -0.01 -0.43 16.85
CA SER A 35 0.38 -0.21 18.23
C SER A 35 1.83 0.22 18.42
N ARG A 36 2.61 0.51 17.36
CA ARG A 36 4.06 0.85 17.44
C ARG A 36 4.41 1.97 18.43
N HIS A 37 3.52 2.94 18.63
CA HIS A 37 3.71 4.04 19.58
C HIS A 37 3.35 3.66 21.03
N SER A 38 2.72 2.51 21.24
CA SER A 38 2.52 1.94 22.56
C SER A 38 3.85 1.40 23.08
N GLY A 39 4.22 1.75 24.31
CA GLY A 39 5.43 1.24 24.97
C GLY A 39 5.46 -0.29 25.14
N THR A 40 4.37 -0.99 24.81
CA THR A 40 4.27 -2.46 24.81
C THR A 40 4.29 -3.08 23.42
N SER A 41 4.55 -2.30 22.36
CA SER A 41 4.57 -2.84 20.99
C SER A 41 5.69 -3.84 20.78
N ARG A 42 5.44 -4.81 19.89
CA ARG A 42 6.45 -5.74 19.41
C ARG A 42 7.33 -5.15 18.31
N LEU A 43 6.88 -4.07 17.67
CA LEU A 43 7.57 -3.39 16.56
C LEU A 43 7.76 -1.91 16.94
N PRO A 44 8.59 -1.60 17.96
CA PRO A 44 8.79 -0.22 18.41
C PRO A 44 9.60 0.64 17.44
N ASP A 45 10.43 0.02 16.59
CA ASP A 45 11.36 0.72 15.71
C ASP A 45 11.33 0.14 14.28
N LEU A 46 11.92 0.87 13.34
CA LEU A 46 12.01 0.44 11.94
C LEU A 46 12.82 -0.85 11.79
N SER A 47 13.88 -1.01 12.59
CA SER A 47 14.78 -2.17 12.51
C SER A 47 14.05 -3.48 12.82
N THR A 48 13.27 -3.51 13.90
CA THR A 48 12.44 -4.64 14.33
C THR A 48 11.27 -4.88 13.37
N PHE A 49 10.68 -3.81 12.83
CA PHE A 49 9.69 -3.92 11.75
C PHE A 49 10.26 -4.65 10.52
N LEU A 50 11.44 -4.25 10.04
CA LEU A 50 12.10 -4.88 8.89
C LEU A 50 12.47 -6.34 9.17
N ASP A 51 12.96 -6.65 10.39
CA ASP A 51 13.27 -8.04 10.80
C ASP A 51 12.03 -8.92 10.85
N ALA A 52 10.88 -8.39 11.24
CA ALA A 52 9.62 -9.13 11.23
C ALA A 52 9.04 -9.30 9.82
N LEU A 53 9.32 -8.35 8.92
CA LEU A 53 8.83 -8.35 7.54
C LEU A 53 9.52 -9.42 6.66
N VAL A 54 10.84 -9.59 6.79
CA VAL A 54 11.66 -10.48 5.93
C VAL A 54 11.27 -11.97 6.01
N PRO A 55 10.96 -12.55 7.19
CA PRO A 55 10.46 -13.91 7.29
C PRO A 55 9.12 -14.12 6.58
N LEU A 56 8.18 -13.17 6.72
CA LEU A 56 6.88 -13.22 6.04
C LEU A 56 7.06 -13.16 4.53
N GLN A 57 7.91 -12.26 4.04
CA GLN A 57 8.28 -12.19 2.62
C GLN A 57 8.83 -13.53 2.13
N THR A 58 9.81 -14.08 2.83
CA THR A 58 10.48 -15.33 2.43
C THR A 58 9.49 -16.50 2.40
N PHE A 59 8.59 -16.56 3.36
CA PHE A 59 7.54 -17.56 3.43
C PHE A 59 6.51 -17.40 2.29
N ILE A 60 6.04 -16.19 2.00
CA ILE A 60 5.13 -15.93 0.87
C ILE A 60 5.79 -16.26 -0.47
N LEU A 61 7.07 -15.91 -0.66
CA LEU A 61 7.80 -16.22 -1.89
C LEU A 61 8.08 -17.71 -2.07
N SER A 62 8.03 -18.51 -0.99
CA SER A 62 8.14 -19.97 -1.05
C SER A 62 6.86 -20.67 -1.55
N ILE A 63 5.75 -19.93 -1.70
CA ILE A 63 4.54 -20.45 -2.33
C ILE A 63 4.86 -20.80 -3.79
N PRO A 64 4.46 -21.98 -4.29
CA PRO A 64 4.75 -22.39 -5.67
C PRO A 64 4.28 -21.36 -6.68
N SER A 65 5.09 -21.10 -7.71
CA SER A 65 4.73 -20.16 -8.79
C SER A 65 3.75 -20.75 -9.82
N VAL A 66 3.22 -21.95 -9.57
CA VAL A 66 2.31 -22.68 -10.47
C VAL A 66 0.86 -22.46 -10.04
N PRO A 67 -0.09 -22.26 -10.99
CA PRO A 67 -1.51 -22.18 -10.67
C PRO A 67 -2.04 -23.46 -9.99
N PRO A 68 -3.02 -23.34 -9.07
CA PRO A 68 -3.71 -22.12 -8.64
C PRO A 68 -2.96 -21.28 -7.60
N SER A 69 -1.94 -21.85 -6.94
CA SER A 69 -1.24 -21.25 -5.80
C SER A 69 -0.47 -19.96 -6.15
N SER A 70 -0.10 -19.77 -7.42
CA SER A 70 0.55 -18.54 -7.90
C SER A 70 -0.26 -17.27 -7.61
N SER A 71 -1.59 -17.34 -7.70
CA SER A 71 -2.48 -16.21 -7.40
C SER A 71 -2.43 -15.81 -5.92
N LEU A 72 -2.36 -16.80 -5.01
CA LEU A 72 -2.19 -16.55 -3.57
C LEU A 72 -0.85 -15.88 -3.28
N ARG A 73 0.23 -16.34 -3.93
CA ARG A 73 1.55 -15.72 -3.81
C ARG A 73 1.51 -14.24 -4.17
N VAL A 74 0.92 -13.88 -5.32
CA VAL A 74 0.76 -12.48 -5.74
C VAL A 74 -0.05 -11.69 -4.73
N ALA A 75 -1.23 -12.20 -4.34
CA ALA A 75 -2.15 -11.47 -3.46
C ALA A 75 -1.52 -11.15 -2.09
N TYR A 76 -0.89 -12.14 -1.45
CA TYR A 76 -0.23 -11.93 -0.17
C TYR A 76 1.02 -11.07 -0.28
N TYR A 77 1.77 -11.16 -1.38
CA TYR A 77 2.96 -10.35 -1.56
C TYR A 77 2.64 -8.87 -1.83
N LEU A 78 1.54 -8.60 -2.56
CA LEU A 78 0.96 -7.27 -2.69
C LEU A 78 0.56 -6.71 -1.33
N ASN A 79 -0.13 -7.52 -0.51
CA ASN A 79 -0.54 -7.12 0.84
C ASN A 79 0.67 -6.79 1.72
N LEU A 80 1.69 -7.65 1.72
CA LEU A 80 2.92 -7.44 2.48
C LEU A 80 3.65 -6.15 2.06
N THR A 81 3.75 -5.92 0.74
CA THR A 81 4.39 -4.71 0.18
C THR A 81 3.65 -3.43 0.59
N SER A 82 2.33 -3.51 0.77
CA SER A 82 1.51 -2.35 1.17
C SER A 82 1.82 -1.81 2.57
N PHE A 83 2.53 -2.57 3.42
CA PHE A 83 2.97 -2.07 4.73
C PHE A 83 4.24 -1.20 4.68
N ILE A 84 4.99 -1.21 3.57
CA ILE A 84 6.29 -0.54 3.51
C ILE A 84 6.13 0.99 3.50
N ALA A 85 5.32 1.54 2.58
CA ALA A 85 5.13 2.99 2.48
C ALA A 85 4.60 3.63 3.78
N PRO A 86 3.55 3.10 4.44
CA PRO A 86 3.13 3.59 5.75
C PRO A 86 4.22 3.46 6.82
N ALA A 87 5.02 2.39 6.80
CA ALA A 87 6.10 2.21 7.77
C ALA A 87 7.22 3.24 7.61
N LEU A 88 7.57 3.62 6.38
CA LEU A 88 8.55 4.66 6.09
C LEU A 88 8.13 6.02 6.67
N ASN A 89 6.83 6.33 6.64
CA ASN A 89 6.29 7.55 7.25
C ASN A 89 6.08 7.41 8.77
N GLY A 90 5.73 6.21 9.23
CA GLY A 90 5.37 5.94 10.62
C GLY A 90 6.53 5.72 11.59
N TYR A 91 7.74 5.45 11.10
CA TYR A 91 8.95 5.27 11.90
C TYR A 91 9.99 6.35 11.58
N THR A 92 10.78 6.73 12.58
CA THR A 92 11.97 7.55 12.39
C THR A 92 13.07 6.73 11.70
N ILE A 93 13.53 7.18 10.54
CA ILE A 93 14.66 6.56 9.83
C ILE A 93 15.95 7.09 10.45
N LEU A 94 16.74 6.20 11.05
CA LEU A 94 18.06 6.52 11.59
C LEU A 94 19.13 6.08 10.60
N ASP A 95 20.27 6.77 10.56
CA ASP A 95 21.37 6.46 9.64
C ASP A 95 21.84 5.00 9.75
N GLU A 96 21.90 4.47 10.98
CA GLU A 96 22.26 3.08 11.25
C GLU A 96 21.25 2.05 10.70
N THR A 97 20.01 2.47 10.42
CA THR A 97 18.96 1.62 9.84
C THR A 97 18.89 1.68 8.32
N LEU A 98 19.55 2.66 7.68
CA LEU A 98 19.46 2.88 6.23
C LEU A 98 19.93 1.67 5.43
N ASP A 99 21.08 1.07 5.79
CA ASP A 99 21.61 -0.07 5.05
C ASP A 99 20.67 -1.28 5.12
N LYS A 100 20.05 -1.50 6.29
CA LYS A 100 19.06 -2.54 6.48
C LYS A 100 17.79 -2.27 5.68
N LEU A 101 17.34 -1.01 5.66
CA LEU A 101 16.18 -0.59 4.88
C LEU A 101 16.42 -0.83 3.38
N PHE A 102 17.50 -0.30 2.82
CA PHE A 102 17.83 -0.50 1.40
C PHE A 102 18.05 -1.97 1.05
N GLY A 103 18.72 -2.74 1.92
CA GLY A 103 18.87 -4.18 1.72
C GLY A 103 17.54 -4.93 1.71
N THR A 104 16.59 -4.50 2.56
CA THR A 104 15.23 -5.05 2.57
C THR A 104 14.47 -4.66 1.30
N LEU A 105 14.53 -3.40 0.87
CA LEU A 105 13.89 -2.93 -0.36
C LEU A 105 14.45 -3.64 -1.60
N GLU A 106 15.77 -3.84 -1.70
CA GLU A 106 16.37 -4.62 -2.79
C GLU A 106 15.91 -6.09 -2.75
N ARG A 107 15.70 -6.67 -1.57
CA ARG A 107 15.10 -8.01 -1.43
C ARG A 107 13.67 -8.03 -1.95
N PHE A 108 12.88 -6.99 -1.65
CA PHE A 108 11.52 -6.84 -2.18
C PHE A 108 11.49 -6.71 -3.71
N ASP A 109 12.38 -5.89 -4.27
CA ASP A 109 12.56 -5.73 -5.71
C ASP A 109 12.90 -7.07 -6.39
N ARG A 110 13.90 -7.80 -5.88
CA ARG A 110 14.23 -9.15 -6.38
C ARG A 110 13.06 -10.14 -6.24
N GLY A 111 12.33 -10.08 -5.14
CA GLY A 111 11.14 -10.90 -4.92
C GLY A 111 10.04 -10.61 -5.93
N TRP A 112 9.81 -9.33 -6.27
CA TRP A 112 8.83 -8.94 -7.28
C TRP A 112 9.26 -9.35 -8.69
N VAL A 113 10.53 -9.21 -9.05
CA VAL A 113 11.07 -9.76 -10.29
C VAL A 113 10.83 -11.27 -10.39
N ALA A 114 11.05 -12.01 -9.29
CA ALA A 114 10.79 -13.45 -9.25
C ALA A 114 9.29 -13.77 -9.43
N VAL A 115 8.39 -13.02 -8.78
CA VAL A 115 6.94 -13.18 -8.93
C VAL A 115 6.48 -12.86 -10.34
N LEU A 116 6.90 -11.72 -10.89
CA LEU A 116 6.54 -11.26 -12.22
C LEU A 116 7.00 -12.22 -13.32
N ARG A 117 8.12 -12.91 -13.11
CA ARG A 117 8.64 -13.93 -14.04
C ARG A 117 8.17 -15.36 -13.74
N GLY A 118 7.28 -15.56 -12.76
CA GLY A 118 6.83 -16.90 -12.36
C GLY A 118 7.96 -17.81 -11.85
N GLN A 119 9.02 -17.23 -11.28
CA GLN A 119 10.19 -17.95 -10.80
C GLN A 119 10.02 -18.43 -9.35
N GLU A 120 10.60 -19.59 -9.06
CA GLU A 120 10.71 -20.11 -7.70
C GLU A 120 11.73 -19.29 -6.91
N TRP A 121 11.45 -19.08 -5.63
CA TRP A 121 12.33 -18.34 -4.73
C TRP A 121 13.25 -19.29 -3.97
N ASP A 122 14.54 -18.96 -3.92
CA ASP A 122 15.49 -19.62 -3.03
C ASP A 122 15.60 -18.82 -1.72
N PRO A 123 15.08 -19.35 -0.59
CA PRO A 123 15.13 -18.65 0.69
C PRO A 123 16.56 -18.48 1.23
N ALA A 124 17.49 -19.37 0.87
CA ALA A 124 18.87 -19.34 1.34
C ALA A 124 19.68 -18.26 0.60
N ALA A 125 19.52 -18.18 -0.72
CA ALA A 125 20.18 -17.16 -1.54
C ALA A 125 19.46 -15.79 -1.53
N ALA A 126 18.21 -15.75 -1.07
CA ALA A 126 17.34 -14.56 -1.18
C ALA A 126 17.24 -14.05 -2.63
N MET A 127 17.13 -14.98 -3.57
CA MET A 127 17.09 -14.72 -5.00
C MET A 127 16.20 -15.75 -5.70
N ALA A 128 15.81 -15.45 -6.94
CA ALA A 128 15.15 -16.44 -7.79
C ALA A 128 16.10 -17.62 -8.06
N LYS A 129 15.55 -18.84 -8.08
CA LYS A 129 16.33 -20.05 -8.35
C LYS A 129 16.79 -20.09 -9.81
N GLU A 130 18.10 -20.03 -10.03
CA GLU A 130 18.72 -20.16 -11.35
C GLU A 130 18.39 -21.52 -11.98
N GLY A 131 18.06 -21.53 -13.27
CA GLY A 131 17.70 -22.75 -14.01
C GLY A 131 16.20 -23.06 -14.11
N SER A 132 15.34 -22.20 -13.54
CA SER A 132 13.93 -22.14 -13.95
C SER A 132 13.83 -21.46 -15.33
N SER A 133 14.27 -22.19 -16.36
CA SER A 133 14.33 -21.77 -17.77
C SER A 133 13.05 -21.07 -18.23
N GLU A 134 13.21 -19.89 -18.85
CA GLU A 134 12.24 -19.18 -19.70
C GLU A 134 10.78 -19.43 -19.34
N GLY A 135 10.40 -19.01 -18.12
CA GLY A 135 9.00 -18.69 -17.89
C GLY A 135 8.67 -17.52 -18.81
N ASP A 136 7.98 -17.81 -19.91
CA ASP A 136 7.40 -16.80 -20.78
C ASP A 136 6.70 -15.77 -19.88
N ILE A 137 6.88 -14.46 -20.10
CA ILE A 137 6.28 -13.44 -19.22
C ILE A 137 4.75 -13.61 -19.14
N ALA A 138 4.16 -14.20 -20.18
CA ALA A 138 2.77 -14.65 -20.24
C ALA A 138 2.40 -15.72 -19.19
N ALA A 139 3.35 -16.54 -18.74
CA ALA A 139 3.16 -17.62 -17.77
C ALA A 139 3.05 -17.14 -16.32
N SER A 140 3.38 -15.86 -16.04
CA SER A 140 3.27 -15.26 -14.70
C SER A 140 1.85 -15.38 -14.12
N GLY A 141 0.83 -15.40 -14.98
CA GLY A 141 -0.57 -15.49 -14.56
C GLY A 141 -1.06 -14.29 -13.74
N MET A 142 -0.23 -13.25 -13.59
CA MET A 142 -0.58 -12.04 -12.85
C MET A 142 -1.60 -11.22 -13.62
N ARG A 143 -2.71 -10.84 -12.96
CA ARG A 143 -3.78 -10.06 -13.58
C ARG A 143 -3.34 -8.63 -13.83
N ASN A 144 -3.93 -7.98 -14.83
CA ASN A 144 -3.63 -6.58 -15.14
C ASN A 144 -3.93 -5.65 -13.94
N THR A 145 -4.99 -5.94 -13.18
CA THR A 145 -5.34 -5.20 -11.95
C THR A 145 -4.25 -5.29 -10.88
N ASP A 146 -3.67 -6.47 -10.70
CA ASP A 146 -2.59 -6.70 -9.74
C ASP A 146 -1.31 -5.96 -10.16
N ARG A 147 -1.09 -5.86 -11.48
CA ARG A 147 0.02 -5.10 -12.06
C ARG A 147 -0.08 -3.61 -11.78
N ILE A 148 -1.24 -3.02 -12.07
CA ILE A 148 -1.51 -1.61 -11.79
C ILE A 148 -1.37 -1.33 -10.29
N ARG A 149 -1.85 -2.24 -9.44
CA ARG A 149 -1.70 -2.13 -7.99
C ARG A 149 -0.23 -2.18 -7.56
N LEU A 150 0.57 -3.08 -8.12
CA LEU A 150 2.01 -3.15 -7.85
C LEU A 150 2.72 -1.85 -8.27
N GLU A 151 2.45 -1.35 -9.47
CA GLU A 151 3.00 -0.07 -9.96
C GLU A 151 2.67 1.08 -9.00
N SER A 152 1.43 1.15 -8.53
CA SER A 152 1.00 2.15 -7.56
C SER A 152 1.76 2.01 -6.23
N LEU A 153 1.94 0.79 -5.71
CA LEU A 153 2.65 0.54 -4.45
C LEU A 153 4.13 0.86 -4.54
N VAL A 154 4.78 0.53 -5.65
CA VAL A 154 6.20 0.85 -5.91
C VAL A 154 6.38 2.37 -5.95
N ARG A 155 5.53 3.08 -6.70
CA ARG A 155 5.56 4.54 -6.76
C ARG A 155 5.35 5.18 -5.38
N ASP A 156 4.37 4.70 -4.64
CA ASP A 156 4.07 5.20 -3.28
C ASP A 156 5.24 4.95 -2.31
N THR A 157 5.86 3.76 -2.38
CA THR A 157 7.04 3.45 -1.57
C THR A 157 8.22 4.35 -1.91
N ASN A 158 8.50 4.57 -3.19
CA ASN A 158 9.58 5.46 -3.63
C ASN A 158 9.33 6.92 -3.20
N ALA A 159 8.09 7.41 -3.33
CA ALA A 159 7.73 8.74 -2.88
C ALA A 159 7.87 8.91 -1.37
N ASN A 160 7.33 7.98 -0.57
CA ASN A 160 7.45 8.04 0.90
C ASN A 160 8.90 7.87 1.36
N LEU A 161 9.70 7.04 0.68
CA LEU A 161 11.12 6.90 0.97
C LEU A 161 11.87 8.22 0.74
N ALA A 162 11.62 8.88 -0.39
CA ALA A 162 12.26 10.16 -0.67
C ALA A 162 11.88 11.23 0.35
N ILE A 163 10.59 11.34 0.70
CA ILE A 163 10.10 12.27 1.72
C ILE A 163 10.74 11.98 3.08
N ALA A 164 10.77 10.71 3.50
CA ALA A 164 11.32 10.32 4.80
C ALA A 164 12.85 10.55 4.88
N LEU A 165 13.53 10.56 3.74
CA LEU A 165 14.95 10.90 3.61
C LEU A 165 15.19 12.41 3.41
N GLY A 166 14.14 13.24 3.44
CA GLY A 166 14.27 14.68 3.26
C GLY A 166 14.66 15.08 1.84
N LEU A 167 14.37 14.25 0.83
CA LEU A 167 14.56 14.57 -0.59
C LEU A 167 13.28 15.26 -1.10
N PRO A 168 13.24 16.61 -1.20
CA PRO A 168 12.04 17.35 -1.59
C PRO A 168 11.60 17.10 -3.05
N GLU A 169 12.44 16.47 -3.87
CA GLU A 169 12.34 16.55 -5.33
C GLU A 169 11.80 15.29 -6.04
N PHE A 170 11.44 14.22 -5.32
CA PHE A 170 10.93 12.99 -5.95
C PHE A 170 9.39 12.95 -6.08
N VAL A 171 8.72 14.09 -6.12
CA VAL A 171 7.44 14.14 -6.83
C VAL A 171 7.81 13.99 -8.30
N ALA A 172 7.65 12.80 -8.86
CA ALA A 172 7.89 12.56 -10.28
C ALA A 172 7.19 13.65 -11.09
N LEU A 173 7.97 14.58 -11.65
CA LEU A 173 7.50 15.70 -12.45
C LEU A 173 6.64 15.26 -13.65
N GLU A 174 6.62 13.96 -13.96
CA GLU A 174 5.71 13.37 -14.93
C GLU A 174 4.23 13.63 -14.62
N THR A 175 3.86 13.86 -13.36
CA THR A 175 2.53 14.34 -12.97
C THR A 175 2.60 15.67 -12.22
N ASP A 176 3.58 16.52 -12.51
CA ASP A 176 3.47 17.91 -12.10
C ASP A 176 2.34 18.55 -12.91
N PRO A 177 1.21 18.94 -12.29
CA PRO A 177 0.12 19.58 -13.00
C PRO A 177 0.57 20.84 -13.73
N PHE A 178 1.65 21.51 -13.29
CA PHE A 178 2.23 22.65 -13.98
C PHE A 178 3.01 22.25 -15.23
N GLN A 179 3.68 21.10 -15.22
CA GLN A 179 4.39 20.59 -16.39
C GLN A 179 3.42 20.00 -17.42
N GLU A 180 2.32 19.38 -16.97
CA GLU A 180 1.20 18.97 -17.82
C GLU A 180 0.47 20.19 -18.40
N LEU A 181 0.26 21.26 -17.62
CA LEU A 181 -0.21 22.56 -18.11
C LEU A 181 0.76 23.18 -19.13
N ALA A 182 2.07 23.08 -18.91
CA ALA A 182 3.08 23.57 -19.84
C ALA A 182 3.08 22.76 -21.15
N ARG A 183 2.88 21.44 -21.09
CA ARG A 183 2.69 20.58 -22.27
C ARG A 183 1.39 20.90 -23.00
N GLN A 184 0.28 21.13 -22.28
CA GLN A 184 -0.98 21.56 -22.86
C GLN A 184 -0.90 22.95 -23.51
N GLN A 185 -0.15 23.90 -22.92
CA GLN A 185 0.10 25.20 -23.54
C GLN A 185 0.97 25.09 -24.79
N ASN A 186 2.05 24.29 -24.74
CA ASN A 186 2.94 24.11 -25.89
C ASN A 186 2.29 23.32 -27.03
N GLY A 187 1.39 22.37 -26.74
CA GLY A 187 0.62 21.63 -27.75
C GLY A 187 -0.47 22.46 -28.45
N ARG A 188 -0.82 23.65 -27.94
CA ARG A 188 -1.82 24.54 -28.53
C ARG A 188 -1.25 25.54 -29.54
N ILE A 189 0.08 25.62 -29.65
CA ILE A 189 0.75 26.34 -30.74
C ILE A 189 0.68 25.43 -31.98
N GLY A 190 -0.44 25.50 -32.68
CA GLY A 190 -0.64 24.77 -33.93
C GLY A 190 0.44 25.09 -34.97
N PRO A 191 0.63 24.21 -35.98
CA PRO A 191 1.64 24.41 -37.01
C PRO A 191 1.43 25.77 -37.66
N ALA A 192 2.48 26.59 -37.63
CA ALA A 192 2.51 27.88 -38.31
C ALA A 192 2.00 27.70 -39.74
N ARG A 193 0.85 28.31 -40.00
CA ARG A 193 0.25 28.42 -41.33
C ARG A 193 1.34 28.95 -42.26
N PRO A 194 1.65 28.29 -43.38
CA PRO A 194 2.71 28.75 -44.28
C PRO A 194 2.35 30.14 -44.78
N GLU A 195 3.21 31.11 -44.44
CA GLU A 195 3.18 32.48 -44.89
C GLU A 195 3.21 32.51 -46.43
N ALA A 196 2.03 32.71 -47.03
CA ALA A 196 1.93 33.08 -48.42
C ALA A 196 2.38 34.53 -48.55
N GLY A 197 3.57 34.72 -49.15
CA GLY A 197 4.18 36.02 -49.35
C GLY A 197 3.25 36.98 -50.11
N LEU A 198 3.07 38.16 -49.53
CA LEU A 198 2.61 39.35 -50.24
C LEU A 198 3.50 40.52 -49.85
N SER A 199 4.54 40.70 -50.66
CA SER A 199 5.25 41.96 -50.83
C SER A 199 4.26 43.03 -51.33
N GLY A 200 4.12 44.14 -50.62
CA GLY A 200 3.21 45.21 -51.03
C GLY A 200 3.28 46.47 -50.17
N LEU A 201 4.34 47.23 -50.38
CA LEU A 201 4.56 48.66 -50.09
C LEU A 201 3.32 49.49 -49.65
N GLY A 202 3.44 50.25 -48.56
CA GLY A 202 2.46 51.29 -48.23
C GLY A 202 2.69 52.00 -46.90
N SER A 203 3.55 53.02 -46.93
CA SER A 203 3.73 54.03 -45.90
C SER A 203 2.41 54.67 -45.43
N SER A 204 2.14 54.70 -44.12
CA SER A 204 1.54 55.87 -43.44
C SER A 204 1.53 55.71 -41.91
N ASP A 205 2.00 56.76 -41.25
CA ASP A 205 1.79 57.06 -39.84
C ASP A 205 0.30 57.06 -39.48
N ALA A 206 -0.09 56.44 -38.36
CA ALA A 206 -1.10 56.97 -37.44
C ALA A 206 -1.32 56.08 -36.22
N GLN A 207 -1.26 56.74 -35.06
CA GLN A 207 -2.09 56.56 -33.88
C GLN A 207 -1.87 55.35 -32.95
N MET A 208 -1.29 55.70 -31.80
CA MET A 208 -1.62 55.12 -30.50
C MET A 208 -3.13 54.93 -30.33
N GLN A 209 -3.56 53.69 -30.10
CA GLN A 209 -4.81 53.40 -29.38
C GLN A 209 -4.59 52.22 -28.43
N SER A 210 -4.53 52.58 -27.14
CA SER A 210 -5.03 51.89 -25.95
C SER A 210 -5.15 50.36 -25.99
N ALA A 211 -4.25 49.71 -25.25
CA ALA A 211 -4.47 48.43 -24.63
C ALA A 211 -5.64 48.52 -23.63
N SER A 212 -6.74 47.83 -23.89
CA SER A 212 -7.76 47.41 -22.88
C SER A 212 -8.87 46.60 -23.56
N GLN A 213 -8.61 45.32 -23.89
CA GLN A 213 -9.68 44.31 -24.03
C GLN A 213 -9.14 42.95 -23.57
N ALA A 214 -9.05 42.78 -22.26
CA ALA A 214 -8.98 41.45 -21.65
C ALA A 214 -10.42 40.90 -21.60
N SER A 215 -10.78 40.08 -22.58
CA SER A 215 -12.02 39.31 -22.54
C SER A 215 -11.87 38.18 -21.53
N THR A 216 -12.54 38.30 -20.40
CA THR A 216 -12.72 37.20 -19.46
C THR A 216 -13.67 36.16 -20.08
N PRO A 217 -13.34 34.86 -20.06
CA PRO A 217 -14.29 33.83 -20.47
C PRO A 217 -15.40 33.73 -19.42
N SER A 218 -16.64 33.96 -19.88
CA SER A 218 -17.87 33.75 -19.11
C SER A 218 -18.04 32.28 -18.76
N LEU A 219 -18.11 31.99 -17.45
CA LEU A 219 -18.60 30.75 -16.87
C LEU A 219 -20.13 30.80 -16.81
N VAL A 220 -20.78 30.47 -17.92
CA VAL A 220 -22.20 30.08 -17.91
C VAL A 220 -22.39 29.01 -18.98
N SER A 221 -22.55 27.77 -18.53
CA SER A 221 -23.10 26.71 -19.35
C SER A 221 -24.05 25.92 -18.46
N ASP A 222 -25.28 26.41 -18.51
CA ASP A 222 -26.55 25.72 -18.48
C ASP A 222 -26.55 24.26 -18.05
N SER A 223 -27.29 24.06 -16.96
CA SER A 223 -27.82 22.80 -16.49
C SER A 223 -28.88 22.30 -17.47
N ASN A 224 -28.52 21.35 -18.33
CA ASN A 224 -29.50 20.52 -19.04
C ASN A 224 -29.64 19.19 -18.30
N ILE A 225 -30.64 19.15 -17.41
CA ILE A 225 -31.27 17.93 -16.93
C ILE A 225 -32.00 17.33 -18.13
N ALA A 226 -31.38 16.32 -18.73
CA ALA A 226 -32.09 15.35 -19.56
C ALA A 226 -32.17 14.05 -18.75
N THR A 227 -33.35 13.85 -18.17
CA THR A 227 -33.88 12.55 -17.79
C THR A 227 -33.80 11.61 -19.00
N ASP A 228 -33.08 10.49 -18.89
CA ASP A 228 -33.44 9.31 -19.68
C ASP A 228 -32.98 8.00 -19.02
N THR A 229 -34.01 7.18 -18.78
CA THR A 229 -34.09 5.72 -18.74
C THR A 229 -33.20 4.92 -17.80
N ASP A 230 -33.84 4.49 -16.71
CA ASP A 230 -33.73 3.14 -16.14
C ASP A 230 -33.56 2.07 -17.22
N GLU A 231 -32.36 1.49 -17.32
CA GLU A 231 -32.18 0.15 -17.87
C GLU A 231 -31.81 -0.77 -16.71
N THR A 232 -32.84 -1.40 -16.18
CA THR A 232 -32.77 -2.58 -15.32
C THR A 232 -31.96 -3.67 -16.02
N MET A 233 -30.81 -4.01 -15.45
CA MET A 233 -30.02 -5.18 -15.85
C MET A 233 -30.82 -6.46 -15.55
N SER A 234 -31.62 -6.88 -16.53
CA SER A 234 -32.27 -8.19 -16.55
C SER A 234 -31.18 -9.23 -16.85
N VAL A 235 -30.84 -10.03 -15.84
CA VAL A 235 -29.97 -11.19 -15.99
C VAL A 235 -30.80 -12.31 -16.62
N GLU A 236 -30.70 -12.46 -17.95
CA GLU A 236 -31.17 -13.65 -18.65
C GLU A 236 -30.33 -14.85 -18.20
N THR A 237 -30.90 -15.64 -17.30
CA THR A 237 -30.39 -16.96 -16.98
C THR A 237 -31.06 -17.93 -17.95
N GLU A 238 -30.42 -18.19 -19.09
CA GLU A 238 -30.87 -19.27 -19.98
C GLU A 238 -30.63 -20.62 -19.29
N VAL A 239 -31.69 -21.10 -18.64
CA VAL A 239 -31.82 -22.48 -18.20
C VAL A 239 -32.00 -23.33 -19.44
N ALA A 240 -30.90 -23.97 -19.87
CA ALA A 240 -30.95 -25.06 -20.81
C ALA A 240 -31.82 -26.17 -20.20
N GLY A 241 -32.98 -26.37 -20.81
CA GLY A 241 -33.88 -27.45 -20.49
C GLY A 241 -33.34 -28.82 -20.89
N ASP A 242 -33.88 -29.79 -20.17
CA ASP A 242 -34.34 -31.07 -20.68
C ASP A 242 -33.29 -32.17 -20.87
N THR A 243 -33.11 -32.96 -19.80
CA THR A 243 -33.34 -34.41 -19.86
C THR A 243 -33.43 -34.97 -18.44
N LEU A 244 -34.66 -35.20 -17.99
CA LEU A 244 -34.98 -36.06 -16.84
C LEU A 244 -34.57 -37.51 -17.15
N PRO A 245 -33.79 -38.19 -16.29
CA PRO A 245 -33.88 -39.63 -16.15
C PRO A 245 -34.97 -40.00 -15.15
N THR A 246 -35.78 -40.95 -15.60
CA THR A 246 -36.90 -41.61 -14.90
C THR A 246 -36.41 -42.35 -13.65
N PRO A 247 -37.17 -42.35 -12.53
CA PRO A 247 -36.83 -43.17 -11.37
C PRO A 247 -37.54 -44.52 -11.49
N THR A 248 -36.79 -45.62 -11.61
CA THR A 248 -37.35 -46.96 -11.38
C THR A 248 -36.32 -47.91 -10.79
N ASP A 249 -36.66 -48.32 -9.58
CA ASP A 249 -36.47 -49.64 -8.96
C ASP A 249 -35.06 -50.19 -8.70
N GLY A 250 -34.77 -50.27 -7.39
CA GLY A 250 -34.41 -51.56 -6.79
C GLY A 250 -32.92 -51.88 -6.77
N ALA A 251 -32.23 -51.38 -5.75
CA ALA A 251 -31.07 -52.07 -5.19
C ALA A 251 -30.98 -51.71 -3.71
N ASP A 252 -31.36 -52.67 -2.87
CA ASP A 252 -30.93 -52.76 -1.47
C ASP A 252 -29.40 -52.62 -1.45
N MET A 253 -28.90 -51.53 -0.90
CA MET A 253 -27.51 -51.37 -0.53
C MET A 253 -27.51 -51.35 1.00
N ASP A 254 -27.11 -52.49 1.54
CA ASP A 254 -26.93 -52.70 2.96
C ASP A 254 -26.01 -51.61 3.54
N ASP A 255 -26.50 -51.09 4.66
CA ASP A 255 -25.97 -50.04 5.49
C ASP A 255 -24.77 -50.60 6.30
N ASP A 256 -23.58 -50.56 5.73
CA ASP A 256 -22.33 -50.80 6.46
C ASP A 256 -21.88 -49.48 7.10
N GLU A 257 -22.49 -49.16 8.25
CA GLU A 257 -21.98 -48.16 9.19
C GLU A 257 -20.61 -48.63 9.71
N ASP A 258 -19.53 -48.24 9.03
CA ASP A 258 -18.18 -48.33 9.57
C ASP A 258 -18.05 -47.35 10.76
N GLU A 259 -18.22 -47.92 11.94
CA GLU A 259 -17.89 -47.44 13.27
C GLU A 259 -16.45 -46.87 13.28
N VAL A 260 -16.32 -45.57 13.01
CA VAL A 260 -15.07 -44.84 13.21
C VAL A 260 -14.85 -44.67 14.71
N ASP A 261 -14.10 -45.61 15.27
CA ASP A 261 -13.60 -45.62 16.64
C ASP A 261 -12.68 -44.41 16.86
N PHE A 262 -13.25 -43.30 17.35
CA PHE A 262 -12.49 -42.12 17.75
C PHE A 262 -11.74 -42.45 19.05
N GLU A 263 -10.47 -42.80 18.91
CA GLU A 263 -9.54 -43.00 20.03
C GLU A 263 -9.51 -41.74 20.91
N GLU A 264 -10.03 -41.88 22.13
CA GLU A 264 -10.09 -40.84 23.16
C GLU A 264 -8.67 -40.42 23.56
N VAL A 265 -8.17 -39.34 22.96
CA VAL A 265 -6.88 -38.75 23.31
C VAL A 265 -7.00 -38.15 24.71
N ALA A 266 -6.41 -38.83 25.70
CA ALA A 266 -6.33 -38.38 27.08
C ALA A 266 -5.79 -36.94 27.16
N VAL A 267 -6.66 -36.04 27.60
CA VAL A 267 -6.32 -34.64 27.87
C VAL A 267 -5.37 -34.59 29.06
N ILE A 268 -4.08 -34.46 28.78
CA ILE A 268 -3.07 -34.16 29.81
C ILE A 268 -3.35 -32.75 30.31
N SER A 269 -3.97 -32.66 31.48
CA SER A 269 -4.17 -31.41 32.21
C SER A 269 -2.82 -30.89 32.72
N PRO A 270 -2.34 -29.71 32.31
CA PRO A 270 -1.26 -29.06 33.03
C PRO A 270 -1.80 -28.50 34.34
N VAL A 271 -1.35 -29.09 35.45
CA VAL A 271 -1.55 -28.57 36.80
C VAL A 271 -0.73 -27.28 36.91
N SER A 272 -1.34 -26.14 36.58
CA SER A 272 -0.75 -24.82 36.82
C SER A 272 -1.51 -24.15 37.96
N SER A 273 -0.94 -24.28 39.16
CA SER A 273 -1.39 -23.61 40.37
C SER A 273 -0.98 -22.14 40.32
N HIS A 274 -1.76 -21.31 39.63
CA HIS A 274 -1.74 -19.86 39.77
C HIS A 274 -3.15 -19.38 40.15
N SER A 275 -3.26 -18.79 41.34
CA SER A 275 -4.47 -18.16 41.85
C SER A 275 -4.77 -16.88 41.06
N ILE A 276 -5.39 -17.04 39.89
CA ILE A 276 -6.02 -15.93 39.17
C ILE A 276 -7.45 -15.82 39.69
N GLN A 277 -7.78 -14.68 40.28
CA GLN A 277 -9.16 -14.30 40.60
C GLN A 277 -9.96 -14.25 39.29
N ARG A 278 -10.69 -15.32 38.99
CA ARG A 278 -11.68 -15.33 37.92
C ARG A 278 -12.88 -14.49 38.38
N TYR A 279 -13.01 -13.29 37.85
CA TYR A 279 -14.31 -12.64 37.80
C TYR A 279 -15.20 -13.47 36.87
N PRO A 280 -16.39 -13.92 37.31
CA PRO A 280 -17.32 -14.63 36.43
C PRO A 280 -17.74 -13.66 35.31
N LEU A 281 -17.31 -13.94 34.09
CA LEU A 281 -17.83 -13.26 32.91
C LEU A 281 -19.32 -13.62 32.78
N PRO A 282 -20.20 -12.66 32.50
CA PRO A 282 -21.62 -12.94 32.32
C PRO A 282 -21.82 -13.83 31.09
N ASP A 283 -22.47 -14.97 31.28
CA ASP A 283 -22.90 -15.84 30.18
C ASP A 283 -23.93 -15.08 29.33
N ALA A 284 -23.60 -14.92 28.04
CA ALA A 284 -24.50 -14.38 27.03
C ALA A 284 -24.86 -15.52 26.08
N TYR A 285 -26.15 -15.68 25.80
CA TYR A 285 -26.63 -16.58 24.77
C TYR A 285 -27.49 -15.81 23.77
N ALA A 286 -27.46 -16.25 22.51
CA ALA A 286 -28.28 -15.71 21.45
C ALA A 286 -29.42 -16.69 21.15
N ASP A 287 -30.62 -16.16 20.97
CA ASP A 287 -31.76 -16.97 20.51
C ASP A 287 -31.59 -17.32 19.03
N GLU A 288 -32.24 -18.41 18.61
CA GLU A 288 -32.25 -18.82 17.20
C GLU A 288 -32.86 -17.70 16.32
N PRO A 289 -32.26 -17.41 15.15
CA PRO A 289 -32.68 -16.29 14.31
C PRO A 289 -34.12 -16.46 13.84
N SER A 290 -34.91 -15.39 13.98
CA SER A 290 -36.28 -15.34 13.47
C SER A 290 -36.30 -15.38 11.93
N ALA A 291 -37.45 -15.73 11.35
CA ALA A 291 -37.62 -15.88 9.90
C ALA A 291 -37.36 -14.59 9.09
N ASP A 292 -37.28 -13.43 9.75
CA ASP A 292 -36.91 -12.13 9.19
C ASP A 292 -35.40 -11.83 9.29
N GLY A 293 -34.61 -12.76 9.84
CA GLY A 293 -33.17 -12.62 10.04
C GLY A 293 -32.77 -11.83 11.29
N SER A 294 -33.73 -11.42 12.14
CA SER A 294 -33.43 -10.78 13.41
C SER A 294 -33.08 -11.80 14.50
N PHE A 295 -32.13 -11.48 15.36
CA PHE A 295 -31.83 -12.27 16.56
C PHE A 295 -31.61 -11.34 17.75
N GLN A 296 -31.92 -11.84 18.95
CA GLN A 296 -31.73 -11.13 20.20
C GLN A 296 -30.67 -11.86 21.04
N ILE A 297 -29.79 -11.08 21.67
CA ILE A 297 -28.77 -11.59 22.58
C ILE A 297 -29.23 -11.28 24.00
N HIS A 298 -29.39 -12.31 24.81
CA HIS A 298 -29.78 -12.21 26.21
C HIS A 298 -28.56 -12.36 27.10
N PHE A 299 -28.33 -11.39 27.98
CA PHE A 299 -27.30 -11.45 29.01
C PHE A 299 -27.94 -11.90 30.33
N THR A 300 -27.59 -13.08 30.81
CA THR A 300 -28.02 -13.55 32.14
C THR A 300 -27.04 -13.04 33.20
N GLY A 301 -27.20 -11.78 33.58
CA GLY A 301 -26.35 -11.11 34.57
C GLY A 301 -26.62 -9.61 34.64
N LEU A 302 -25.91 -8.91 35.54
CA LEU A 302 -25.87 -7.44 35.54
C LEU A 302 -25.34 -7.00 34.16
N PRO A 303 -26.12 -6.23 33.38
CA PRO A 303 -25.69 -5.79 32.06
C PRO A 303 -24.38 -5.02 32.20
N PRO A 304 -23.41 -5.20 31.28
CA PRO A 304 -22.21 -4.37 31.29
C PRO A 304 -22.65 -2.90 31.24
N PRO A 305 -21.96 -2.00 31.97
CA PRO A 305 -22.32 -0.59 31.99
C PRO A 305 -22.34 -0.10 30.55
N THR A 306 -23.54 0.25 30.07
CA THR A 306 -23.70 0.89 28.77
C THR A 306 -22.87 2.15 28.84
N MET A 307 -21.93 2.33 27.91
CA MET A 307 -21.26 3.61 27.71
C MET A 307 -22.31 4.60 27.24
N GLN A 308 -23.06 5.17 28.19
CA GLN A 308 -23.81 6.38 28.00
C GLN A 308 -22.80 7.49 27.78
N ASP A 309 -23.02 8.26 26.71
CA ASP A 309 -22.25 9.42 26.35
C ASP A 309 -21.91 10.28 27.57
N GLY A 310 -20.62 10.33 27.90
CA GLY A 310 -19.93 11.58 28.23
C GLY A 310 -20.37 12.44 29.41
N GLU A 311 -21.27 12.02 30.31
CA GLU A 311 -21.55 12.79 31.54
C GLU A 311 -20.88 12.15 32.76
N LEU A 312 -19.61 12.49 32.96
CA LEU A 312 -18.87 12.25 34.19
C LEU A 312 -19.43 13.14 35.32
N SER A 313 -20.52 12.71 35.96
CA SER A 313 -20.92 13.25 37.26
C SER A 313 -19.98 12.71 38.35
N LEU A 314 -18.92 13.46 38.64
CA LEU A 314 -18.04 13.22 39.78
C LEU A 314 -18.82 13.41 41.10
N GLN A 315 -19.03 12.30 41.82
CA GLN A 315 -19.58 12.28 43.18
C GLN A 315 -18.53 12.73 44.20
N GLN A 316 -18.21 14.02 44.21
CA GLN A 316 -17.66 14.78 45.34
C GLN A 316 -17.39 16.17 44.79
N GLY A 317 -18.08 17.17 45.33
CA GLY A 317 -18.14 18.54 44.80
C GLY A 317 -16.82 19.32 44.89
N GLU A 318 -15.76 18.82 44.26
CA GLU A 318 -14.55 19.55 43.94
C GLU A 318 -14.41 19.58 42.41
N THR A 319 -14.82 20.69 41.81
CA THR A 319 -14.46 21.01 40.44
C THR A 319 -12.96 21.18 40.35
N PRO A 320 -12.23 20.39 39.52
CA PRO A 320 -10.85 20.73 39.24
C PRO A 320 -10.87 22.02 38.41
N ILE A 321 -10.38 23.10 39.00
CA ILE A 321 -10.08 24.34 38.30
C ILE A 321 -8.92 24.02 37.34
N ILE A 322 -9.25 23.53 36.14
CA ILE A 322 -8.35 23.55 35.02
C ILE A 322 -8.30 25.01 34.58
N GLY A 323 -7.25 25.69 35.03
CA GLY A 323 -6.94 27.04 34.60
C GLY A 323 -6.74 27.07 33.08
N GLN A 324 -7.78 27.48 32.36
CA GLN A 324 -7.66 28.06 31.03
C GLN A 324 -6.92 29.39 31.18
N HIS A 325 -5.60 29.33 31.34
CA HIS A 325 -4.75 30.50 31.19
C HIS A 325 -4.07 30.46 29.82
N ARG A 326 -4.25 31.57 29.12
CA ARG A 326 -3.63 32.03 27.88
C ARG A 326 -4.16 31.42 26.60
N GLY A 327 -5.03 32.21 25.96
CA GLY A 327 -5.19 32.19 24.52
C GLY A 327 -3.83 32.30 23.83
N PHE A 328 -3.68 31.48 22.80
CA PHE A 328 -2.58 31.51 21.85
C PHE A 328 -2.72 32.82 21.07
N ASP A 329 -1.78 33.74 21.29
CA ASP A 329 -1.71 35.03 20.59
C ASP A 329 -0.72 34.85 19.42
N PRO A 330 -1.20 34.61 18.19
CA PRO A 330 -0.36 34.23 17.04
C PRO A 330 0.60 35.35 16.58
N ASP A 331 0.54 36.52 17.20
CA ASP A 331 1.29 37.71 16.83
C ASP A 331 2.53 37.90 17.71
N SER A 332 2.75 37.04 18.71
CA SER A 332 3.78 37.23 19.75
C SER A 332 5.11 36.49 19.52
N GLU A 333 5.23 35.69 18.45
CA GLU A 333 6.43 34.87 18.16
C GLU A 333 7.37 35.43 17.06
N TYR A 334 7.20 36.68 16.64
CA TYR A 334 8.23 37.36 15.84
C TYR A 334 8.83 38.51 16.65
N PRO A 335 9.84 38.24 17.51
CA PRO A 335 10.75 39.30 17.89
C PRO A 335 11.42 39.79 16.61
N LEU A 336 10.98 40.95 16.13
CA LEU A 336 11.69 41.75 15.15
C LEU A 336 13.07 42.02 15.73
N SER A 337 14.04 41.19 15.36
CA SER A 337 15.46 41.49 15.50
C SER A 337 15.75 42.61 14.52
N GLU A 338 15.56 43.85 14.99
CA GLU A 338 16.33 45.01 14.54
C GLU A 338 17.81 44.72 14.86
N GLU A 339 18.43 43.84 14.08
CA GLU A 339 19.88 43.65 14.09
C GLU A 339 20.46 44.71 13.14
N ASP A 340 20.80 45.83 13.75
CA ASP A 340 21.59 46.91 13.17
C ASP A 340 22.80 46.32 12.43
N GLY A 341 22.89 46.65 11.15
CA GLY A 341 23.96 46.20 10.28
C GLY A 341 25.32 46.71 10.73
N ASP A 342 26.25 45.77 10.91
CA ASP A 342 27.68 46.04 10.88
C ASP A 342 28.25 45.63 9.50
N PRO A 343 28.77 46.56 8.69
CA PRO A 343 29.45 46.20 7.45
C PRO A 343 30.81 45.57 7.79
N ILE A 344 30.90 44.24 7.73
CA ILE A 344 32.17 43.52 7.90
C ILE A 344 33.12 43.90 6.76
N GLY A 345 34.14 44.67 7.14
CA GLY A 345 35.30 44.99 6.34
C GLY A 345 36.07 43.72 5.95
N GLY A 346 36.53 43.72 4.70
CA GLY A 346 37.25 42.61 4.10
C GLY A 346 38.51 42.21 4.85
N ASN A 347 38.76 40.91 4.89
CA ASN A 347 40.10 40.40 5.06
C ASN A 347 40.33 39.25 4.06
N ALA A 348 41.14 39.55 3.06
CA ALA A 348 41.64 38.60 2.10
C ALA A 348 42.66 37.67 2.77
N VAL A 349 42.29 36.40 2.93
CA VAL A 349 43.21 35.29 3.26
C VAL A 349 42.98 34.23 2.18
N THR A 350 43.55 34.39 0.99
CA THR A 350 44.77 33.68 0.54
C THR A 350 44.95 32.25 1.07
N GLY A 351 44.41 31.31 0.29
CA GLY A 351 45.18 30.18 -0.27
C GLY A 351 45.45 29.01 0.67
N GLY A 352 44.58 28.00 0.61
CA GLY A 352 44.88 26.67 1.11
C GLY A 352 43.88 25.64 0.59
N ASN A 353 44.25 24.94 -0.49
CA ASN A 353 43.65 23.70 -1.01
C ASN A 353 42.19 23.43 -0.61
N GLU A 354 41.27 24.10 -1.30
CA GLU A 354 39.90 23.61 -1.46
C GLU A 354 39.95 22.44 -2.45
N GLU A 355 40.25 21.24 -1.95
CA GLU A 355 39.82 20.02 -2.64
C GLU A 355 38.29 19.95 -2.51
N ASP A 356 37.63 20.69 -3.41
CA ASP A 356 36.43 20.34 -4.19
C ASP A 356 35.50 19.28 -3.59
N ALA A 357 35.19 19.42 -2.31
CA ALA A 357 34.05 18.78 -1.70
C ALA A 357 32.85 19.55 -2.24
N THR A 358 32.26 19.00 -3.31
CA THR A 358 30.94 19.36 -3.81
C THR A 358 29.91 19.02 -2.73
N GLU A 359 29.92 19.79 -1.63
CA GLU A 359 28.82 19.86 -0.68
C GLU A 359 27.63 20.41 -1.46
N THR A 360 26.92 19.49 -2.10
CA THR A 360 25.61 19.73 -2.67
C THR A 360 24.74 20.27 -1.56
N GLU A 361 24.08 21.38 -1.84
CA GLU A 361 23.36 22.28 -0.94
C GLU A 361 22.32 21.59 -0.02
N ASP A 362 22.01 20.32 -0.29
CA ASP A 362 21.01 19.52 0.42
C ASP A 362 21.57 18.68 1.57
N GLY A 363 22.90 18.65 1.79
CA GLY A 363 23.52 17.93 2.92
C GLY A 363 23.38 16.40 2.90
N MET A 364 22.77 15.82 1.87
CA MET A 364 22.64 14.37 1.69
C MET A 364 23.72 13.83 0.75
N GLU A 365 24.35 12.71 1.12
CA GLU A 365 25.33 12.06 0.26
C GLU A 365 24.69 11.65 -1.09
N GLU A 366 25.35 11.98 -2.20
CA GLU A 366 24.95 11.56 -3.56
C GLU A 366 24.79 10.03 -3.66
N SER A 367 25.56 9.28 -2.86
CA SER A 367 25.46 7.82 -2.70
C SER A 367 24.04 7.38 -2.31
N THR A 368 23.40 8.10 -1.39
CA THR A 368 22.06 7.80 -0.87
C THR A 368 21.01 8.16 -1.91
N ARG A 369 21.16 9.31 -2.57
CA ARG A 369 20.29 9.72 -3.68
C ARG A 369 20.30 8.68 -4.82
N GLU A 370 21.47 8.16 -5.16
CA GLU A 370 21.56 7.14 -6.20
C GLU A 370 20.98 5.79 -5.74
N ARG A 371 21.14 5.43 -4.47
CA ARG A 371 20.47 4.24 -3.90
C ARG A 371 18.95 4.35 -3.97
N VAL A 372 18.37 5.51 -3.63
CA VAL A 372 16.93 5.77 -3.75
C VAL A 372 16.45 5.61 -5.19
N LYS A 373 17.19 6.14 -6.17
CA LYS A 373 16.86 5.98 -7.61
C LYS A 373 16.85 4.51 -8.07
N ARG A 374 17.68 3.66 -7.48
CA ARG A 374 17.76 2.23 -7.82
C ARG A 374 16.72 1.36 -7.08
N VAL A 375 15.97 1.93 -6.11
CA VAL A 375 14.92 1.18 -5.41
C VAL A 375 13.82 0.81 -6.40
N PHE A 376 13.51 -0.49 -6.49
CA PHE A 376 12.53 -1.07 -7.42
C PHE A 376 12.82 -0.91 -8.92
N GLU A 377 14.01 -0.45 -9.32
CA GLU A 377 14.38 -0.26 -10.73
C GLU A 377 14.16 -1.54 -11.57
N ARG A 378 14.51 -2.71 -11.02
CA ARG A 378 14.35 -3.99 -11.73
C ARG A 378 12.88 -4.34 -11.89
N THR A 379 12.07 -4.13 -10.86
CA THR A 379 10.62 -4.36 -10.89
C THR A 379 9.96 -3.46 -11.93
N GLU A 380 10.27 -2.17 -11.94
CA GLU A 380 9.75 -1.22 -12.93
C GLU A 380 10.14 -1.60 -14.37
N TRP A 381 11.39 -2.03 -14.57
CA TRP A 381 11.86 -2.50 -15.86
C TRP A 381 11.08 -3.72 -16.35
N VAL A 382 10.86 -4.73 -15.50
CA VAL A 382 10.06 -5.92 -15.85
C VAL A 382 8.59 -5.56 -16.09
N LEU A 383 8.04 -4.61 -15.34
CA LEU A 383 6.68 -4.11 -15.56
C LEU A 383 6.55 -3.43 -16.93
N ALA A 384 7.50 -2.60 -17.32
CA ALA A 384 7.54 -1.96 -18.63
C ALA A 384 7.67 -2.99 -19.77
N GLU A 385 8.56 -3.98 -19.62
CA GLU A 385 8.73 -5.10 -20.55
C GLU A 385 7.43 -5.90 -20.71
N SER A 386 6.76 -6.19 -19.61
CA SER A 386 5.50 -6.94 -19.59
C SER A 386 4.33 -6.16 -20.21
N ARG A 387 4.37 -4.82 -20.21
CA ARG A 387 3.39 -3.97 -20.89
C ARG A 387 3.65 -3.92 -22.39
N ALA A 388 4.91 -3.79 -22.81
CA ALA A 388 5.30 -3.85 -24.21
C ALA A 388 4.88 -5.19 -24.84
N SER A 389 5.06 -6.29 -24.11
CA SER A 389 4.67 -7.64 -24.54
C SER A 389 3.15 -7.85 -24.64
N GLN A 390 2.34 -7.08 -23.92
CA GLN A 390 0.87 -7.13 -24.02
C GLN A 390 0.31 -6.27 -25.15
N ALA A 391 1.07 -5.26 -25.59
CA ALA A 391 0.66 -4.36 -26.67
C ALA A 391 1.03 -4.88 -28.06
N ALA A 392 2.02 -5.78 -28.14
CA ALA A 392 2.42 -6.52 -29.34
C ALA A 392 1.52 -7.74 -29.56
#